data_AF-A0A7T8HFK2-F1
#
_entry.id   AF-A0A7T8HFK2-F1
#
_cell.length_a   1.000
_cell.length_b   1.000
_cell.length_c   1.000
_cell.angle_alpha   90.00
_cell.angle_beta   90.00
_cell.angle_gamma   90.00
#
_symmetry.space_group_name_H-M   'P 1'
#
loop_
_entity.id
_entity.type
_entity.pdbx_description
1 polymer ?
#
loop_
_entity_poly.entity_id
_entity_poly.type
_entity_poly.pdbx_seq_one_letter_code
_entity_poly.pdbx_strand_id
1 'polypeptide(L)'
;LLNNMKSATAGRVIIFSDEKTWTVDPVRNHRNDRYLSFGEIDKSARTLIITKHPACTMSLIFVASNGIAAPLIWFPTGFRLKAADYTKVLKTKFLPWVRENFPDSNVVFQQDGAPAYTALTAQNWLKKHVEFWPKDMWPPNSPDANPLDYAIWPHVQSKACTLRHANVGAMKASVNEHWTSMSKKYITKTCQAFRRRLEAIVIVDGGYIDD
;
A
#
# COMPACT_ATOMS: atom_id res chain seq x y z
N LEU A 1 3.02 11.02 -16.41
CA LEU A 1 3.73 9.92 -15.69
C LEU A 1 4.67 9.10 -16.59
N LEU A 2 4.18 8.36 -17.60
CA LEU A 2 5.02 7.53 -18.49
C LEU A 2 6.18 8.29 -19.16
N ASN A 3 5.95 9.53 -19.61
CA ASN A 3 7.00 10.35 -20.21
C ASN A 3 8.12 10.69 -19.22
N ASN A 4 7.78 11.00 -17.96
CA ASN A 4 8.78 11.25 -16.90
C ASN A 4 9.62 10.00 -16.62
N MET A 5 9.02 8.81 -16.67
CA MET A 5 9.76 7.55 -16.54
C MET A 5 10.61 7.19 -17.76
N LYS A 6 10.29 7.69 -18.95
CA LYS A 6 11.12 7.55 -20.16
C LYS A 6 12.33 8.48 -20.12
N SER A 7 12.18 9.69 -19.60
CA SER A 7 13.25 10.68 -19.47
C SER A 7 14.15 10.45 -18.24
N ALA A 8 13.67 9.74 -17.24
CA ALA A 8 14.47 9.37 -16.08
C ALA A 8 15.55 8.35 -16.48
N THR A 9 16.80 8.72 -16.24
CA THR A 9 17.99 7.87 -16.49
C THR A 9 17.82 6.48 -15.87
N ALA A 10 18.32 5.45 -16.54
CA ALA A 10 18.40 4.09 -16.00
C ALA A 10 18.98 4.14 -14.57
N GLY A 11 18.22 3.66 -13.58
CA GLY A 11 18.67 3.61 -12.18
C GLY A 11 17.89 4.48 -11.18
N ARG A 12 16.91 5.30 -11.60
CA ARG A 12 16.02 6.02 -10.66
C ARG A 12 15.16 5.04 -9.85
N VAL A 13 15.23 5.15 -8.53
CA VAL A 13 14.40 4.36 -7.61
C VAL A 13 13.08 5.08 -7.37
N ILE A 14 11.96 4.37 -7.49
CA ILE A 14 10.63 4.92 -7.15
C ILE A 14 10.29 4.44 -5.75
N ILE A 15 9.91 5.36 -4.87
CA ILE A 15 9.39 5.03 -3.54
C ILE A 15 7.87 5.20 -3.58
N PHE A 16 7.15 4.11 -3.36
CA PHE A 16 5.70 4.08 -3.26
C PHE A 16 5.27 4.18 -1.79
N SER A 17 4.15 4.84 -1.54
CA SER A 17 3.49 4.86 -0.23
C SER A 17 2.01 4.62 -0.36
N ASP A 18 1.43 4.03 0.68
CA ASP A 18 0.00 3.83 0.79
C ASP A 18 -0.40 3.54 2.24
N GLU A 19 -1.67 3.78 2.57
CA GLU A 19 -2.26 3.34 3.83
C GLU A 19 -3.11 2.08 3.67
N LYS A 20 -3.08 1.25 4.70
CA LYS A 20 -4.00 0.12 4.81
C LYS A 20 -4.70 0.11 6.15
N THR A 21 -6.02 -0.01 6.12
CA THR A 21 -6.82 -0.35 7.30
C THR A 21 -6.85 -1.87 7.45
N TRP A 22 -6.45 -2.33 8.62
CA TRP A 22 -6.45 -3.74 9.01
C TRP A 22 -7.56 -3.99 10.02
N THR A 23 -8.24 -5.12 9.89
CA THR A 23 -9.32 -5.56 10.79
C THR A 23 -8.92 -6.84 11.51
N VAL A 24 -9.42 -7.04 12.74
CA VAL A 24 -9.23 -8.30 13.47
C VAL A 24 -9.95 -9.49 12.82
N ASP A 25 -10.91 -9.24 11.93
CA ASP A 25 -11.63 -10.28 11.21
C ASP A 25 -10.76 -10.92 10.10
N PRO A 26 -11.04 -12.20 9.74
CA PRO A 26 -10.32 -12.86 8.67
C PRO A 26 -10.59 -12.18 7.33
N VAL A 27 -9.60 -12.24 6.43
CA VAL A 27 -9.75 -11.81 5.04
C VAL A 27 -10.79 -12.71 4.36
N ARG A 28 -11.75 -12.08 3.70
CA ARG A 28 -12.74 -12.75 2.87
C ARG A 28 -12.35 -12.61 1.41
N ASN A 29 -12.09 -13.72 0.74
CA ASN A 29 -11.96 -13.76 -0.69
C ASN A 29 -13.37 -13.84 -1.31
N HIS A 30 -13.92 -12.71 -1.74
CA HIS A 30 -15.28 -12.66 -2.29
C HIS A 30 -15.49 -13.50 -3.57
N ARG A 31 -14.42 -13.92 -4.27
CA ARG A 31 -14.53 -14.80 -5.44
C ARG A 31 -14.58 -16.28 -5.03
N ASN A 32 -13.74 -16.67 -4.07
CA ASN A 32 -13.58 -18.07 -3.68
C ASN A 32 -14.39 -18.48 -2.43
N ASP A 33 -14.66 -17.56 -1.51
CA ASP A 33 -15.46 -17.79 -0.30
C ASP A 33 -16.96 -17.60 -0.60
N ARG A 34 -17.46 -18.39 -1.55
CA ARG A 34 -18.88 -18.49 -1.90
C ARG A 34 -19.36 -19.91 -1.71
N TYR A 35 -20.53 -20.05 -1.12
CA TYR A 35 -21.25 -21.31 -1.05
C TYR A 35 -22.57 -21.13 -1.80
N LEU A 36 -22.75 -21.88 -2.89
CA LEU A 36 -23.99 -21.90 -3.65
C LEU A 36 -24.81 -23.10 -3.17
N SER A 37 -25.97 -22.85 -2.56
CA SER A 37 -26.87 -23.91 -2.06
C SER A 37 -28.23 -23.81 -2.75
N PHE A 38 -28.79 -24.97 -3.10
CA PHE A 38 -30.17 -25.12 -3.58
C PHE A 38 -30.93 -26.03 -2.62
N GLY A 39 -31.09 -25.60 -1.37
CA GLY A 39 -31.69 -26.40 -0.30
C GLY A 39 -31.04 -26.15 1.06
N GLU A 40 -31.16 -27.12 1.97
CA GLU A 40 -30.55 -27.03 3.30
C GLU A 40 -29.03 -26.81 3.22
N ILE A 41 -28.54 -25.92 4.09
CA ILE A 41 -27.11 -25.59 4.16
C ILE A 41 -26.37 -26.81 4.72
N ASP A 42 -25.37 -27.29 3.99
CA ASP A 42 -24.46 -28.31 4.49
C ASP A 42 -23.73 -27.75 5.73
N LYS A 43 -23.93 -28.41 6.87
CA LYS A 43 -23.32 -28.03 8.15
C LYS A 43 -21.80 -28.20 8.15
N SER A 44 -21.24 -28.91 7.17
CA SER A 44 -19.80 -29.03 6.96
C SER A 44 -19.18 -27.82 6.24
N ALA A 45 -20.00 -26.94 5.67
CA ALA A 45 -19.53 -25.76 4.94
C ALA A 45 -18.76 -24.81 5.86
N ARG A 46 -17.58 -24.37 5.38
CA ARG A 46 -16.76 -23.37 6.08
C ARG A 46 -17.56 -22.07 6.25
N THR A 47 -17.80 -21.69 7.50
CA THR A 47 -18.48 -20.44 7.83
C THR A 47 -17.46 -19.38 8.28
N LEU A 48 -17.60 -18.16 7.76
CA LEU A 48 -16.82 -17.00 8.21
C LEU A 48 -17.73 -16.06 9.00
N ILE A 49 -17.42 -15.85 10.27
CA ILE A 49 -18.13 -14.88 11.13
C ILE A 49 -17.47 -13.51 10.94
N ILE A 50 -18.25 -12.56 10.46
CA ILE A 50 -17.83 -11.16 10.23
C ILE A 50 -18.55 -10.26 11.24
N THR A 51 -17.80 -9.35 11.84
CA THR A 51 -18.30 -8.32 12.75
C THR A 51 -18.75 -7.12 11.92
N LYS A 52 -19.91 -6.52 12.25
CA LYS A 52 -20.38 -5.30 11.55
C LYS A 52 -19.40 -4.12 11.65
N HIS A 53 -18.74 -3.99 12.81
CA HIS A 53 -17.73 -2.97 13.10
C HIS A 53 -16.53 -3.64 13.79
N PRO A 54 -15.68 -4.35 13.03
CA PRO A 54 -14.55 -5.04 13.62
C PRO A 54 -13.55 -4.02 14.17
N ALA A 55 -12.86 -4.38 15.26
CA ALA A 55 -11.74 -3.58 15.73
C ALA A 55 -10.70 -3.46 14.60
N CYS A 56 -10.29 -2.24 14.29
CA CYS A 56 -9.42 -1.95 13.17
C CYS A 56 -8.39 -0.87 13.48
N THR A 57 -7.31 -0.85 12.72
CA THR A 57 -6.28 0.18 12.84
C THR A 57 -5.59 0.38 11.50
N MET A 58 -5.05 1.57 11.28
CA MET A 58 -4.38 1.92 10.04
C MET A 58 -2.87 1.78 10.18
N SER A 59 -2.23 1.33 9.11
CA SER A 59 -0.79 1.43 8.91
C SER A 59 -0.46 2.26 7.67
N LEU A 60 0.69 2.91 7.66
CA LEU A 60 1.31 3.49 6.47
C LEU A 60 2.67 2.85 6.21
N ILE A 61 3.07 2.74 4.94
CA ILE A 61 4.37 2.17 4.55
C ILE A 61 5.07 2.96 3.46
N PHE A 62 6.38 2.70 3.32
CA PHE A 62 7.19 3.12 2.19
C PHE A 62 7.91 1.91 1.58
N VAL A 63 7.85 1.79 0.25
CA VAL A 63 8.48 0.69 -0.49
C VAL A 63 9.24 1.24 -1.68
N ALA A 64 10.52 0.91 -1.79
CA ALA A 64 11.35 1.28 -2.91
C ALA A 64 11.35 0.21 -4.00
N SER A 65 11.40 0.64 -5.26
CA SER A 65 11.38 -0.25 -6.43
C SER A 65 12.57 -1.22 -6.51
N ASN A 66 13.67 -0.94 -5.80
CA ASN A 66 14.81 -1.84 -5.66
C ASN A 66 14.62 -2.92 -4.55
N GLY A 67 13.44 -2.97 -3.95
CA GLY A 67 13.04 -3.96 -2.95
C GLY A 67 13.36 -3.59 -1.48
N ILE A 68 13.96 -2.42 -1.22
CA ILE A 68 14.10 -1.92 0.17
C ILE A 68 12.73 -1.44 0.65
N ALA A 69 12.35 -1.80 1.87
CA ALA A 69 11.06 -1.44 2.42
C ALA A 69 11.20 -0.96 3.87
N ALA A 70 10.42 0.05 4.25
CA ALA A 70 10.42 0.58 5.60
C ALA A 70 9.67 -0.35 6.57
N PRO A 71 9.83 -0.19 7.90
CA PRO A 71 8.91 -0.77 8.87
C PRO A 71 7.50 -0.16 8.77
N LEU A 72 6.48 -0.94 9.14
CA LEU A 72 5.09 -0.46 9.20
C LEU A 72 4.92 0.64 10.26
N ILE A 73 4.30 1.75 9.84
CA ILE A 73 3.97 2.87 10.72
C ILE A 73 2.53 2.70 11.19
N TRP A 74 2.35 2.24 12.43
CA TRP A 74 1.05 2.00 13.01
C TRP A 74 0.47 3.25 13.67
N PHE A 75 -0.80 3.53 13.39
CA PHE A 75 -1.55 4.57 14.08
C PHE A 75 -2.39 3.98 15.22
N PRO A 76 -2.91 4.83 16.14
CA PRO A 76 -3.91 4.42 17.12
C PRO A 76 -5.21 3.92 16.45
N THR A 77 -5.98 3.10 17.15
CA THR A 77 -7.33 2.69 16.71
C THR A 77 -8.23 3.92 16.57
N GLY A 78 -9.04 3.96 15.50
CA GLY A 78 -9.92 5.10 15.20
C GLY A 78 -9.20 6.37 14.72
N PHE A 79 -7.88 6.30 14.49
CA PHE A 79 -7.11 7.45 14.03
C PHE A 79 -7.42 7.81 12.58
N ARG A 80 -7.60 9.11 12.31
CA ARG A 80 -7.75 9.66 10.97
C ARG A 80 -6.51 10.50 10.65
N LEU A 81 -5.75 10.09 9.64
CA LEU A 81 -4.54 10.79 9.24
C LEU A 81 -4.90 12.17 8.66
N LYS A 82 -4.44 13.23 9.32
CA LYS A 82 -4.58 14.61 8.83
C LYS A 82 -3.28 15.06 8.19
N ALA A 83 -3.33 16.17 7.44
CA ALA A 83 -2.17 16.74 6.77
C ALA A 83 -0.97 17.02 7.72
N ALA A 84 -1.24 17.49 8.94
CA ALA A 84 -0.20 17.76 9.95
C ALA A 84 0.49 16.46 10.42
N ASP A 85 -0.29 15.40 10.64
CA ASP A 85 0.22 14.09 11.04
C ASP A 85 1.04 13.46 9.92
N TYR A 86 0.56 13.53 8.67
CA TYR A 86 1.29 13.06 7.51
C TYR A 86 2.61 13.82 7.34
N THR A 87 2.59 15.16 7.47
CA THR A 87 3.81 15.97 7.42
C THR A 87 4.79 15.60 8.55
N LYS A 88 4.29 15.22 9.73
CA LYS A 88 5.13 14.70 10.82
C LYS A 88 5.75 13.35 10.47
N VAL A 89 4.99 12.43 9.88
CA VAL A 89 5.50 11.15 9.37
C VAL A 89 6.60 11.38 8.33
N LEU A 90 6.38 12.31 7.39
CA LEU A 90 7.36 12.67 6.38
C LEU A 90 8.69 13.14 6.99
N LYS A 91 8.62 14.02 8.00
CA LYS A 91 9.80 14.56 8.69
C LYS A 91 10.53 13.54 9.56
N THR A 92 9.78 12.72 10.30
CA THR A 92 10.33 11.90 11.39
C THR A 92 10.59 10.45 11.02
N LYS A 93 10.00 9.97 9.92
CA LYS A 93 10.11 8.57 9.48
C LYS A 93 10.60 8.48 8.04
N PHE A 94 9.95 9.17 7.11
CA PHE A 94 10.28 9.08 5.69
C PHE A 94 11.67 9.65 5.36
N LEU A 95 11.94 10.93 5.66
CA LEU A 95 13.22 11.54 5.28
C LEU A 95 14.44 10.86 5.90
N PRO A 96 14.43 10.50 7.20
CA PRO A 96 15.52 9.73 7.79
C PRO A 96 15.74 8.40 7.05
N TRP A 97 14.66 7.66 6.78
CA TRP A 97 14.72 6.39 6.05
C TRP A 97 15.26 6.57 4.63
N VAL A 98 14.85 7.62 3.92
CA VAL A 98 15.37 7.93 2.58
C VAL A 98 16.87 8.22 2.62
N ARG A 99 17.32 9.07 3.55
CA ARG A 99 18.74 9.44 3.67
C ARG A 99 19.63 8.28 4.05
N GLU A 100 19.13 7.37 4.88
CA GLU A 100 19.84 6.17 5.31
C GLU A 100 20.01 5.17 4.16
N ASN A 101 18.97 4.97 3.34
CA ASN A 101 18.94 3.91 2.32
C ASN A 101 19.34 4.38 0.92
N PHE A 102 19.29 5.69 0.65
CA PHE A 102 19.51 6.28 -0.67
C PHE A 102 20.36 7.57 -0.58
N PRO A 103 21.63 7.46 -0.12
CA PRO A 103 22.50 8.63 0.09
C PRO A 103 22.71 9.45 -1.20
N ASP A 104 22.75 8.79 -2.36
CA ASP A 104 22.94 9.44 -3.67
C ASP A 104 21.67 10.13 -4.21
N SER A 105 20.56 10.08 -3.46
CA SER A 105 19.31 10.82 -3.72
C SER A 105 18.65 10.62 -5.09
N ASN A 106 18.99 9.56 -5.83
CA ASN A 106 18.32 9.22 -7.10
C ASN A 106 16.97 8.51 -6.87
N VAL A 107 16.09 9.16 -6.10
CA VAL A 107 14.77 8.67 -5.74
C VAL A 107 13.67 9.61 -6.25
N VAL A 108 12.54 9.05 -6.63
CA VAL A 108 11.29 9.80 -6.82
C VAL A 108 10.21 9.22 -5.93
N PHE A 109 9.55 10.08 -5.17
CA PHE A 109 8.48 9.67 -4.27
C PHE A 109 7.11 9.72 -4.94
N GLN A 110 6.34 8.66 -4.80
CA GLN A 110 4.96 8.51 -5.23
C GLN A 110 4.04 8.45 -4.00
N GLN A 111 2.96 9.23 -4.05
CA GLN A 111 1.85 9.23 -3.11
C GLN A 111 0.54 9.35 -3.90
N ASP A 112 -0.57 8.91 -3.32
CA ASP A 112 -1.88 9.00 -3.96
C ASP A 112 -2.51 10.40 -3.80
N GLY A 113 -3.77 10.52 -4.23
CA GLY A 113 -4.55 11.77 -4.17
C GLY A 113 -5.22 12.06 -2.83
N ALA A 114 -4.89 11.37 -1.73
CA ALA A 114 -5.58 11.55 -0.47
C ALA A 114 -5.49 13.01 0.05
N PRO A 115 -6.53 13.53 0.73
CA PRO A 115 -6.55 14.92 1.19
C PRO A 115 -5.36 15.33 2.09
N ALA A 116 -4.85 14.41 2.91
CA ALA A 116 -3.68 14.68 3.74
C ALA A 116 -2.39 14.86 2.93
N TYR A 117 -2.28 14.19 1.78
CA TYR A 117 -1.09 14.15 0.93
C TYR A 117 -1.05 15.34 -0.03
N THR A 118 -2.22 15.70 -0.57
CA THR A 118 -2.41 16.83 -1.47
C THR A 118 -2.40 18.19 -0.75
N ALA A 119 -2.44 18.20 0.59
CA ALA A 119 -2.39 19.41 1.40
C ALA A 119 -1.12 20.22 1.12
N LEU A 120 -1.26 21.55 1.06
CA LEU A 120 -0.17 22.48 0.73
C LEU A 120 1.05 22.29 1.65
N THR A 121 0.83 21.98 2.93
CA THR A 121 1.90 21.75 3.91
C THR A 121 2.75 20.53 3.55
N ALA A 122 2.13 19.43 3.10
CA ALA A 122 2.83 18.21 2.71
C ALA A 122 3.54 18.40 1.37
N GLN A 123 2.86 18.97 0.38
CA GLN A 123 3.41 19.26 -0.95
C GLN A 123 4.61 20.21 -0.90
N ASN A 124 4.50 21.32 -0.14
CA ASN A 124 5.61 22.27 0.03
C ASN A 124 6.78 21.67 0.79
N TRP A 125 6.52 20.77 1.73
CA TRP A 125 7.57 20.08 2.44
C TRP A 125 8.30 19.10 1.51
N LEU A 126 7.58 18.29 0.73
CA LEU A 126 8.18 17.34 -0.22
C LEU A 126 9.04 18.07 -1.26
N LYS A 127 8.51 19.14 -1.87
CA LYS A 127 9.22 19.98 -2.86
C LYS A 127 10.59 20.47 -2.38
N LYS A 128 10.79 20.64 -1.07
CA LYS A 128 12.04 21.13 -0.47
C LYS A 128 13.05 20.02 -0.14
N HIS A 129 12.63 18.75 -0.08
CA HIS A 129 13.45 17.68 0.52
C HIS A 129 13.61 16.43 -0.35
N VAL A 130 12.70 16.16 -1.28
CA VAL A 130 12.75 14.96 -2.13
C VAL A 130 12.08 15.26 -3.47
N GLU A 131 12.59 14.68 -4.55
CA GLU A 131 11.83 14.69 -5.79
C GLU A 131 10.61 13.79 -5.63
N PHE A 132 9.45 14.26 -6.10
CA PHE A 132 8.21 13.53 -5.96
C PHE A 132 7.27 13.84 -7.12
N TRP A 133 6.31 12.97 -7.34
CA TRP A 133 5.22 13.23 -8.28
C TRP A 133 4.16 14.10 -7.58
N PRO A 134 3.94 15.34 -8.05
CA PRO A 134 2.92 16.21 -7.49
C PRO A 134 1.51 15.66 -7.71
N LYS A 135 0.55 16.21 -6.95
CA LYS A 135 -0.84 15.71 -6.88
C LYS A 135 -1.56 15.55 -8.23
N ASP A 136 -1.14 16.27 -9.25
CA ASP A 136 -1.71 16.31 -10.61
C ASP A 136 -1.09 15.26 -11.53
N MET A 137 -0.01 14.60 -11.10
CA MET A 137 0.69 13.60 -11.91
C MET A 137 0.16 12.17 -11.72
N TRP A 138 -0.47 11.90 -10.57
CA TRP A 138 -1.06 10.60 -10.26
C TRP A 138 -2.57 10.61 -10.59
N PRO A 139 -3.07 9.66 -11.41
CA PRO A 139 -4.49 9.60 -11.72
C PRO A 139 -5.33 9.24 -10.48
N PRO A 140 -6.50 9.87 -10.29
CA PRO A 140 -7.41 9.50 -9.20
C PRO A 140 -7.90 8.05 -9.37
N ASN A 141 -8.26 7.41 -8.26
CA ASN A 141 -8.88 6.07 -8.24
C ASN A 141 -8.10 5.01 -9.05
N SER A 142 -6.78 5.02 -8.96
CA SER A 142 -5.91 4.11 -9.72
C SER A 142 -5.14 3.11 -8.83
N PRO A 143 -5.83 2.27 -8.03
CA PRO A 143 -5.18 1.23 -7.24
C PRO A 143 -4.43 0.23 -8.13
N ASP A 144 -4.91 0.00 -9.36
CA ASP A 144 -4.27 -0.88 -10.34
C ASP A 144 -2.86 -0.41 -10.77
N ALA A 145 -2.53 0.86 -10.49
CA ALA A 145 -1.21 1.42 -10.76
C ALA A 145 -0.27 1.33 -9.55
N ASN A 146 -0.75 1.13 -8.32
CA ASN A 146 0.10 1.16 -7.12
C ASN A 146 0.54 -0.24 -6.68
N PRO A 147 1.85 -0.56 -6.64
CA PRO A 147 2.36 -1.86 -6.16
C PRO A 147 1.85 -2.30 -4.80
N LEU A 148 1.54 -1.33 -3.93
CA LEU A 148 0.99 -1.59 -2.61
C LEU A 148 -0.42 -2.19 -2.71
N ASP A 149 -1.28 -1.61 -3.54
CA ASP A 149 -2.66 -2.01 -3.75
C ASP A 149 -2.80 -3.32 -4.53
N TYR A 150 -2.19 -3.41 -5.72
CA TYR A 150 -2.45 -4.55 -6.61
C TYR A 150 -1.76 -5.85 -6.18
N ALA A 151 -0.79 -5.82 -5.27
CA ALA A 151 -0.05 -7.04 -4.92
C ALA A 151 0.42 -7.13 -3.47
N ILE A 152 1.09 -6.11 -2.93
CA ILE A 152 1.75 -6.23 -1.62
C ILE A 152 0.72 -6.37 -0.48
N TRP A 153 -0.31 -5.54 -0.47
CA TRP A 153 -1.40 -5.61 0.50
C TRP A 153 -2.19 -6.92 0.44
N PRO A 154 -2.67 -7.38 -0.73
CA PRO A 154 -3.24 -8.71 -0.87
C PRO A 154 -2.31 -9.82 -0.38
N HIS A 155 -1.01 -9.76 -0.70
CA HIS A 155 -0.04 -10.77 -0.28
C HIS A 155 0.07 -10.86 1.24
N VAL A 156 0.31 -9.74 1.92
CA VAL A 156 0.44 -9.72 3.38
C VAL A 156 -0.88 -10.12 4.04
N GLN A 157 -2.01 -9.60 3.56
CA GLN A 157 -3.32 -9.90 4.14
C GLN A 157 -3.73 -11.37 3.97
N SER A 158 -3.42 -11.99 2.82
CA SER A 158 -3.73 -13.40 2.57
C SER A 158 -3.02 -14.36 3.52
N LYS A 159 -1.92 -13.93 4.15
CA LYS A 159 -1.15 -14.74 5.09
C LYS A 159 -1.42 -14.33 6.55
N ALA A 160 -1.40 -13.03 6.84
CA ALA A 160 -1.54 -12.50 8.19
C ALA A 160 -2.98 -12.52 8.71
N CYS A 161 -3.99 -12.56 7.84
CA CYS A 161 -5.40 -12.44 8.22
C CYS A 161 -6.23 -13.66 7.80
N THR A 162 -5.66 -14.87 7.78
CA THR A 162 -6.40 -16.09 7.42
C THR A 162 -7.48 -16.47 8.43
N LEU A 163 -7.25 -16.14 9.70
CA LEU A 163 -8.14 -16.37 10.83
C LEU A 163 -8.42 -15.06 11.57
N ARG A 164 -9.47 -15.08 12.40
CA ARG A 164 -9.78 -13.97 13.30
C ARG A 164 -8.67 -13.82 14.34
N HIS A 165 -8.22 -12.59 14.55
CA HIS A 165 -7.31 -12.22 15.63
C HIS A 165 -8.08 -11.93 16.93
N ALA A 166 -7.48 -12.30 18.06
CA ALA A 166 -8.09 -12.05 19.38
C ALA A 166 -8.25 -10.55 19.69
N ASN A 167 -7.31 -9.72 19.22
CA ASN A 167 -7.30 -8.28 19.41
C ASN A 167 -6.39 -7.58 18.39
N VAL A 168 -6.38 -6.24 18.42
CA VAL A 168 -5.56 -5.41 17.52
C VAL A 168 -4.06 -5.66 17.70
N GLY A 169 -3.60 -5.98 18.91
CA GLY A 169 -2.19 -6.29 19.17
C GLY A 169 -1.73 -7.56 18.46
N ALA A 170 -2.52 -8.64 18.58
CA ALA A 170 -2.27 -9.91 17.89
C ALA A 170 -2.27 -9.73 16.36
N MET A 171 -3.23 -8.96 15.84
CA MET A 171 -3.29 -8.61 14.42
C MET A 171 -2.04 -7.84 13.96
N LYS A 172 -1.61 -6.80 14.70
CA LYS A 172 -0.38 -6.06 14.38
C LYS A 172 0.85 -6.96 14.39
N ALA A 173 0.97 -7.87 15.36
CA ALA A 173 2.08 -8.81 15.45
C ALA A 173 2.13 -9.72 14.21
N SER A 174 1.00 -10.33 13.83
CA SER A 174 0.91 -11.20 12.65
C SER A 174 1.21 -10.46 11.35
N VAL A 175 0.70 -9.23 11.19
CA VAL A 175 0.98 -8.39 10.00
C VAL A 175 2.46 -8.00 9.94
N ASN A 176 3.07 -7.59 11.07
CA ASN A 176 4.49 -7.25 11.12
C ASN A 176 5.40 -8.44 10.80
N GLU A 177 5.06 -9.63 11.30
CA GLU A 177 5.80 -10.87 11.00
C GLU A 177 5.81 -11.15 9.50
N HIS A 178 4.63 -11.17 8.88
CA HIS A 178 4.49 -11.47 7.46
C HIS A 178 5.09 -10.38 6.57
N TRP A 179 4.95 -9.11 6.97
CA TRP A 179 5.63 -7.99 6.33
C TRP A 179 7.16 -8.17 6.33
N THR A 180 7.74 -8.45 7.49
CA THR A 180 9.19 -8.60 7.67
C THR A 180 9.73 -9.84 6.95
N SER A 181 8.92 -10.90 6.83
CA SER A 181 9.27 -12.11 6.09
C SER A 181 9.22 -11.96 4.56
N MET A 182 8.63 -10.87 4.05
CA MET A 182 8.44 -10.69 2.61
C MET A 182 9.78 -10.49 1.90
N SER A 183 10.07 -11.36 0.93
CA SER A 183 11.37 -11.31 0.25
C SER A 183 11.55 -10.03 -0.55
N LYS A 184 12.75 -9.44 -0.49
CA LYS A 184 13.19 -8.34 -1.35
C LYS A 184 12.90 -8.60 -2.83
N LYS A 185 13.15 -9.84 -3.29
CA LYS A 185 12.90 -10.29 -4.67
C LYS A 185 11.43 -10.15 -5.08
N TYR A 186 10.49 -10.46 -4.19
CA TYR A 186 9.06 -10.29 -4.46
C TYR A 186 8.73 -8.81 -4.66
N ILE A 187 9.16 -7.95 -3.73
CA ILE A 187 8.95 -6.50 -3.80
C ILE A 187 9.51 -5.91 -5.11
N THR A 188 10.76 -6.24 -5.45
CA THR A 188 11.40 -5.77 -6.69
C THR A 188 10.61 -6.17 -7.92
N LYS A 189 10.19 -7.45 -8.02
CA LYS A 189 9.39 -7.93 -9.16
C LYS A 189 8.05 -7.22 -9.25
N THR A 190 7.38 -7.02 -8.11
CA THR A 190 6.11 -6.30 -8.05
C THR A 190 6.28 -4.88 -8.56
N CYS A 191 7.30 -4.14 -8.11
CA CYS A 191 7.55 -2.77 -8.57
C CYS A 191 8.00 -2.71 -10.04
N GLN A 192 8.69 -3.72 -10.57
CA GLN A 192 9.03 -3.79 -12.00
C GLN A 192 7.79 -3.86 -12.90
N ALA A 193 6.67 -4.42 -12.40
CA ALA A 193 5.41 -4.45 -13.14
C ALA A 193 4.75 -3.06 -13.27
N PHE A 194 5.15 -2.08 -12.47
CA PHE A 194 4.52 -0.75 -12.43
C PHE A 194 4.40 -0.10 -13.81
N ARG A 195 5.50 -0.10 -14.58
CA ARG A 195 5.51 0.54 -15.90
C ARG A 195 4.56 -0.13 -16.89
N ARG A 196 4.63 -1.46 -17.02
CA ARG A 196 3.74 -2.20 -17.94
C ARG A 196 2.27 -2.04 -17.57
N ARG A 197 1.95 -1.92 -16.27
CA ARG A 197 0.58 -1.67 -15.80
C ARG A 197 0.10 -0.28 -16.19
N LEU A 198 0.94 0.75 -16.04
CA LEU A 198 0.62 2.09 -16.55
C LEU A 198 0.41 2.11 -18.06
N GLU A 199 1.23 1.38 -18.83
CA GLU A 199 1.06 1.25 -20.27
C GLU A 199 -0.27 0.55 -20.61
N ALA A 200 -0.64 -0.51 -19.88
CA ALA A 200 -1.92 -1.19 -20.03
C ALA A 200 -3.11 -0.29 -19.70
N ILE A 201 -3.04 0.49 -18.61
CA ILE A 201 -4.08 1.48 -18.25
C ILE A 201 -4.28 2.51 -19.36
N VAL A 202 -3.19 2.96 -20.00
CA VAL A 202 -3.29 3.87 -21.15
C VAL A 202 -3.93 3.20 -22.36
N ILE A 203 -3.64 1.92 -22.63
CA ILE A 203 -4.26 1.17 -23.73
C ILE A 203 -5.77 1.03 -23.56
N VAL A 204 -6.25 0.90 -22.32
CA VAL A 204 -7.69 0.82 -22.02
C VAL A 204 -8.31 2.19 -21.71
N ASP A 205 -7.68 3.29 -22.16
CA ASP A 205 -8.15 4.67 -21.98
C ASP A 205 -8.50 5.04 -20.52
N GLY A 206 -7.71 4.55 -19.57
CA GLY A 206 -7.92 4.79 -18.14
C GLY A 206 -8.90 3.83 -17.45
N GLY A 207 -9.37 2.80 -18.17
CA GLY A 207 -10.16 1.70 -17.60
C GLY A 207 -9.39 0.81 -16.63
N TYR A 208 -10.13 -0.07 -15.95
CA TYR A 208 -9.58 -1.08 -15.05
C TYR A 208 -8.79 -2.14 -15.80
N ILE A 209 -7.71 -2.62 -15.19
CA ILE A 209 -6.91 -3.73 -15.73
C ILE A 209 -6.97 -4.91 -14.75
N ASP A 210 -7.22 -6.11 -15.27
CA ASP A 210 -7.08 -7.34 -14.49
C ASP A 210 -5.59 -7.77 -14.41
N ASP A 211 -5.28 -8.60 -13.41
CA ASP A 211 -3.97 -9.24 -13.23
C ASP A 211 -3.69 -10.39 -14.21
#